data_AF-A0A453MH55-F1
#
_entry.id   AF-A0A453MH55-F1
#
_cell.length_a   1.000
_cell.length_b   1.000
_cell.length_c   1.000
_cell.angle_alpha   90.00
_cell.angle_beta   90.00
_cell.angle_gamma   90.00
#
_symmetry.space_group_name_H-M   'P 1'
#
loop_
_entity.id
_entity.type
_entity.pdbx_description
1 polymer ?
#
loop_
_entity_poly.entity_id
_entity_poly.type
_entity_poly.pdbx_seq_one_letter_code
_entity_poly.pdbx_strand_id
1 'polypeptide(L)'
;QILDFSHGLRAIGVAPDEKLALFADNSCRWLVADQGIMATGAINVVRGTKSSDEELFQIYSHSESIALVVDSPQFFNRLAESFISRINARFIVLLWGDKSSLNSKAVMDIPVYDYNDITELGRENRNALCYSSELFEQGQQGVFEAIGPEDVATLIYTSGTGGTPKGVMLTHRNLLHQINNLWDIVPAVPGDRFLSMLPPWHAYERSTEYFIFTHGIQQVYTTVKHLKADLQHHQPHYIISVPLVYETLYSSIQRQISASPPARKTVALALIKISLLFMEAKKIYEGTVLSNSPVKPSFIFYMFNYLRARIVAALLWPLHNLAKMLVYKKIHSSIGISKAGISGGGSLPMHVDKFFEVEDWQ
;
A
#
# COMPACT_ATOMS: atom_id res chain seq x y z
N GLN A 1 5.54 18.01 -8.90
CA GLN A 1 6.32 16.75 -8.83
C GLN A 1 5.86 15.71 -9.83
N ILE A 2 4.64 15.14 -9.74
CA ILE A 2 4.15 14.16 -10.74
C ILE A 2 4.21 14.71 -12.17
N LEU A 3 3.64 15.89 -12.40
CA LEU A 3 3.68 16.53 -13.72
C LEU A 3 5.11 16.85 -14.16
N ASP A 4 5.97 17.29 -13.23
CA ASP A 4 7.36 17.57 -13.57
C ASP A 4 8.08 16.26 -13.95
N PHE A 5 7.90 15.17 -13.21
CA PHE A 5 8.48 13.87 -13.57
C PHE A 5 7.99 13.39 -14.94
N SER A 6 6.69 13.50 -15.21
CA SER A 6 6.07 13.14 -16.49
C SER A 6 6.63 13.94 -17.67
N HIS A 7 6.72 15.28 -17.53
CA HIS A 7 7.26 16.13 -18.58
C HIS A 7 8.77 15.97 -18.76
N GLY A 8 9.50 15.57 -17.72
CA GLY A 8 10.90 15.20 -17.80
C GLY A 8 11.10 13.93 -18.62
N LEU A 9 10.29 12.89 -18.36
CA LEU A 9 10.28 11.67 -19.16
C LEU A 9 9.96 11.94 -20.64
N ARG A 10 8.98 12.82 -20.92
CA ARG A 10 8.68 13.25 -22.29
C ARG A 10 9.83 13.99 -22.95
N ALA A 11 10.53 14.86 -22.21
CA ALA A 11 11.67 15.61 -22.72
C ALA A 11 12.84 14.68 -23.11
N ILE A 12 13.02 13.56 -22.42
CA ILE A 12 14.01 12.52 -22.79
C ILE A 12 13.45 11.48 -23.79
N GLY A 13 12.27 11.75 -24.37
CA GLY A 13 11.72 11.04 -25.51
C GLY A 13 10.84 9.83 -25.19
N VAL A 14 10.27 9.73 -23.99
CA VAL A 14 9.24 8.71 -23.70
C VAL A 14 7.96 9.06 -24.46
N ALA A 15 7.46 8.09 -25.25
CA ALA A 15 6.22 8.19 -26.00
C ALA A 15 5.08 7.38 -25.32
N PRO A 16 3.80 7.66 -25.65
CA PRO A 16 2.68 6.80 -25.26
C PRO A 16 2.88 5.34 -25.69
N ASP A 17 2.24 4.41 -24.98
CA ASP A 17 2.30 2.95 -25.18
C ASP A 17 3.68 2.28 -25.01
N GLU A 18 4.76 3.07 -24.87
CA GLU A 18 6.06 2.55 -24.45
C GLU A 18 6.00 2.01 -23.02
N LYS A 19 6.83 1.02 -22.71
CA LYS A 19 6.81 0.35 -21.39
C LYS A 19 8.07 0.71 -20.62
N LEU A 20 7.90 1.18 -19.39
CA LEU A 20 9.01 1.54 -18.50
C LEU A 20 8.99 0.61 -17.29
N ALA A 21 10.12 -0.05 -17.04
CA ALA A 21 10.29 -0.88 -15.84
C ALA A 21 10.54 -0.01 -14.62
N LEU A 22 9.67 -0.04 -13.62
CA LEU A 22 9.83 0.60 -12.32
C LEU A 22 10.14 -0.45 -11.26
N PHE A 23 11.44 -0.63 -10.98
CA PHE A 23 11.96 -1.58 -10.00
C PHE A 23 12.38 -0.86 -8.73
N ALA A 24 11.42 -0.68 -7.83
CA ALA A 24 11.61 0.08 -6.61
C ALA A 24 10.64 -0.34 -5.50
N ASP A 25 11.01 -0.02 -4.26
CA ASP A 25 10.20 -0.30 -3.08
C ASP A 25 9.42 0.96 -2.64
N ASN A 26 8.59 0.77 -1.62
CA ASN A 26 7.60 1.75 -1.19
C ASN A 26 8.23 3.08 -0.76
N SER A 27 7.85 4.18 -1.42
CA SER A 27 8.29 5.53 -1.07
C SER A 27 7.46 6.60 -1.79
N CYS A 28 7.57 7.85 -1.34
CA CYS A 28 6.94 8.98 -2.01
C CYS A 28 7.43 9.17 -3.46
N ARG A 29 8.71 8.89 -3.74
CA ARG A 29 9.28 8.97 -5.09
C ARG A 29 8.79 7.83 -5.98
N TRP A 30 8.47 6.67 -5.41
CA TRP A 30 7.79 5.59 -6.13
C TRP A 30 6.44 6.06 -6.65
N LEU A 31 5.59 6.65 -5.80
CA LEU A 31 4.28 7.17 -6.20
C LEU A 31 4.42 8.25 -7.29
N VAL A 32 5.39 9.15 -7.16
CA VAL A 32 5.64 10.18 -8.19
C VAL A 32 6.06 9.57 -9.51
N ALA A 33 6.99 8.61 -9.50
CA ALA A 33 7.47 7.97 -10.72
C ALA A 33 6.36 7.14 -11.38
N ASP A 34 5.61 6.39 -10.59
CA ASP A 34 4.47 5.61 -11.02
C ASP A 34 3.41 6.47 -11.74
N GLN A 35 2.90 7.52 -11.06
CA GLN A 35 1.93 8.43 -11.66
C GLN A 35 2.54 9.22 -12.82
N GLY A 36 3.82 9.58 -12.74
CA GLY A 36 4.53 10.33 -13.76
C GLY A 36 4.68 9.56 -15.07
N ILE A 37 5.04 8.27 -14.99
CA ILE A 37 5.10 7.35 -16.14
C ILE A 37 3.71 7.25 -16.78
N MET A 38 2.69 6.91 -16.00
CA MET A 38 1.34 6.76 -16.53
C MET A 38 0.79 8.08 -17.12
N ALA A 39 1.13 9.23 -16.54
CA ALA A 39 0.74 10.54 -17.07
C ALA A 39 1.44 10.90 -18.40
N THR A 40 2.50 10.18 -18.79
CA THR A 40 3.06 10.32 -20.14
C THR A 40 2.21 9.64 -21.21
N GLY A 41 1.38 8.66 -20.83
CA GLY A 41 0.75 7.68 -21.72
C GLY A 41 1.52 6.35 -21.81
N ALA A 42 2.69 6.27 -21.17
CA ALA A 42 3.48 5.05 -21.11
C ALA A 42 2.93 4.06 -20.06
N ILE A 43 3.21 2.78 -20.31
CA ILE A 43 2.79 1.66 -19.47
C ILE A 43 3.83 1.43 -18.37
N ASN A 44 3.41 1.54 -17.11
CA ASN A 44 4.30 1.30 -15.97
C ASN A 44 4.44 -0.20 -15.67
N VAL A 45 5.66 -0.76 -15.71
CA VAL A 45 5.95 -2.18 -15.45
C VAL A 45 6.61 -2.33 -14.09
N VAL A 46 5.87 -2.79 -13.09
CA VAL A 46 6.31 -2.63 -11.69
C VAL A 46 6.85 -3.93 -11.08
N ARG A 47 7.95 -3.84 -10.32
CA ARG A 47 8.44 -4.92 -9.44
C ARG A 47 9.25 -4.38 -8.26
N GLY A 48 9.39 -5.19 -7.21
CA GLY A 48 10.14 -4.84 -6.00
C GLY A 48 11.62 -5.18 -6.04
N THR A 49 12.40 -4.54 -5.17
CA THR A 49 13.86 -4.73 -5.13
C THR A 49 14.28 -6.12 -4.62
N LYS A 50 13.39 -6.81 -3.91
CA LYS A 50 13.64 -8.14 -3.32
C LYS A 50 13.55 -9.29 -4.32
N SER A 51 13.01 -9.05 -5.52
CA SER A 51 13.02 -10.04 -6.60
C SER A 51 14.45 -10.37 -7.02
N SER A 52 14.65 -11.60 -7.50
CA SER A 52 15.95 -12.05 -8.00
C SER A 52 16.29 -11.32 -9.30
N ASP A 53 17.57 -11.17 -9.57
CA ASP A 53 18.04 -10.46 -10.77
C ASP A 53 17.54 -11.15 -12.06
N GLU A 54 17.41 -12.48 -12.05
CA GLU A 54 16.86 -13.25 -13.17
C GLU A 54 15.35 -13.05 -13.33
N GLU A 55 14.59 -12.94 -12.24
CA GLU A 55 13.16 -12.60 -12.32
C GLU A 55 12.97 -11.18 -12.89
N LEU A 56 13.77 -10.21 -12.44
CA LEU A 56 13.75 -8.85 -12.95
C LEU A 56 14.13 -8.80 -14.43
N PHE A 57 15.14 -9.58 -14.85
CA PHE A 57 15.53 -9.74 -16.25
C PHE A 57 14.38 -10.27 -17.11
N GLN A 58 13.71 -11.32 -16.63
CA GLN A 58 12.57 -11.93 -17.32
C GLN A 58 11.41 -10.94 -17.44
N ILE A 59 11.11 -10.18 -16.39
CA ILE A 59 10.06 -9.14 -16.39
C ILE A 59 10.41 -8.03 -17.40
N TYR A 60 11.61 -7.48 -17.32
CA TYR A 60 12.07 -6.42 -18.22
C TYR A 60 11.99 -6.86 -19.68
N SER A 61 12.50 -8.06 -19.97
CA SER A 61 12.54 -8.62 -21.33
C SER A 61 11.15 -9.00 -21.85
N HIS A 62 10.34 -9.69 -21.05
CA HIS A 62 8.98 -10.09 -21.44
C HIS A 62 8.07 -8.89 -21.65
N SER A 63 8.23 -7.86 -20.83
CA SER A 63 7.46 -6.63 -21.00
C SER A 63 7.95 -5.81 -22.19
N GLU A 64 9.12 -6.09 -22.77
CA GLU A 64 9.74 -5.23 -23.79
C GLU A 64 9.93 -3.80 -23.29
N SER A 65 10.30 -3.66 -22.01
CA SER A 65 10.55 -2.35 -21.43
C SER A 65 11.72 -1.67 -22.15
N ILE A 66 11.54 -0.39 -22.48
CA ILE A 66 12.52 0.40 -23.23
C ILE A 66 13.52 1.11 -22.31
N ALA A 67 13.16 1.30 -21.04
CA ALA A 67 13.95 2.01 -20.06
C ALA A 67 13.65 1.50 -18.65
N LEU A 68 14.52 1.86 -17.71
CA LEU A 68 14.49 1.38 -16.34
C LEU A 68 14.50 2.54 -15.34
N VAL A 69 13.57 2.51 -14.40
CA VAL A 69 13.54 3.34 -13.21
C VAL A 69 13.85 2.46 -12.01
N VAL A 70 14.89 2.79 -11.24
CA VAL A 70 15.44 1.97 -10.16
C VAL A 70 15.46 2.70 -8.83
N ASP A 71 15.30 1.93 -7.75
CA ASP A 71 15.21 2.44 -6.38
C ASP A 71 16.39 3.32 -5.95
N SER A 72 17.61 2.78 -5.97
CA SER A 72 18.77 3.39 -5.33
C SER A 72 20.10 2.94 -5.98
N PRO A 73 21.22 3.63 -5.74
CA PRO A 73 22.52 3.24 -6.28
C PRO A 73 22.97 1.86 -5.79
N GLN A 74 22.63 1.49 -4.56
CA GLN A 74 22.95 0.18 -3.98
C GLN A 74 22.21 -0.93 -4.73
N PHE A 75 20.93 -0.73 -5.03
CA PHE A 75 20.15 -1.68 -5.82
C PHE A 75 20.64 -1.75 -7.27
N PHE A 76 20.93 -0.61 -7.89
CA PHE A 76 21.55 -0.56 -9.23
C PHE A 76 22.85 -1.35 -9.28
N ASN A 77 23.78 -1.10 -8.34
CA ASN A 77 25.09 -1.74 -8.33
C ASN A 77 24.99 -3.25 -8.12
N ARG A 78 23.94 -3.75 -7.45
CA ARG A 78 23.63 -5.18 -7.37
C ARG A 78 23.26 -5.78 -8.73
N LEU A 79 22.48 -5.04 -9.52
CA LEU A 79 21.99 -5.45 -10.84
C LEU A 79 23.01 -5.23 -11.97
N ALA A 80 24.05 -4.43 -11.73
CA ALA A 80 25.01 -3.96 -12.72
C ALA A 80 25.54 -5.07 -13.65
N GLU A 81 26.07 -6.15 -13.06
CA GLU A 81 26.70 -7.23 -13.83
C GLU A 81 25.70 -8.30 -14.29
N SER A 82 24.70 -8.62 -13.46
CA SER A 82 23.78 -9.75 -13.66
C SER A 82 22.57 -9.43 -14.54
N PHE A 83 22.22 -8.14 -14.65
CA PHE A 83 21.01 -7.66 -15.32
C PHE A 83 21.30 -6.49 -16.26
N ILE A 84 21.93 -5.40 -15.78
CA ILE A 84 22.10 -4.17 -16.55
C ILE A 84 22.98 -4.40 -17.78
N SER A 85 24.03 -5.22 -17.64
CA SER A 85 24.91 -5.63 -18.75
C SER A 85 24.19 -6.40 -19.88
N ARG A 86 22.98 -6.92 -19.63
CA ARG A 86 22.22 -7.79 -20.55
C ARG A 86 21.04 -7.06 -21.22
N ILE A 87 20.71 -5.85 -20.79
CA ILE A 87 19.58 -5.09 -21.33
C ILE A 87 20.07 -4.02 -22.30
N ASN A 88 19.19 -3.60 -23.20
CA ASN A 88 19.41 -2.45 -24.08
C ASN A 88 18.43 -1.34 -23.70
N ALA A 89 18.67 -0.69 -22.55
CA ALA A 89 17.82 0.41 -22.08
C ALA A 89 18.19 1.71 -22.78
N ARG A 90 17.18 2.48 -23.21
CA ARG A 90 17.34 3.83 -23.76
C ARG A 90 17.91 4.80 -22.73
N PHE A 91 17.54 4.63 -21.47
CA PHE A 91 18.04 5.38 -20.34
C PHE A 91 17.69 4.67 -19.02
N ILE A 92 18.34 5.12 -17.94
CA ILE A 92 18.05 4.68 -16.56
C ILE A 92 17.77 5.90 -15.68
N VAL A 93 16.76 5.81 -14.81
CA VAL A 93 16.44 6.84 -13.81
C VAL A 93 16.61 6.29 -12.39
N LEU A 94 17.41 6.94 -11.56
CA LEU A 94 17.54 6.64 -10.13
C LEU A 94 16.52 7.43 -9.31
N LEU A 95 15.66 6.74 -8.55
CA LEU A 95 14.72 7.41 -7.64
C LEU A 95 15.43 8.02 -6.44
N TRP A 96 16.42 7.35 -5.86
CA TRP A 96 17.16 7.82 -4.70
C TRP A 96 18.66 7.88 -4.99
N GLY A 97 19.39 8.66 -4.19
CA GLY A 97 20.83 8.83 -4.32
C GLY A 97 21.24 9.68 -5.53
N ASP A 98 22.51 9.56 -5.88
CA ASP A 98 23.17 10.33 -6.95
C ASP A 98 23.86 9.37 -7.94
N LYS A 99 23.79 9.70 -9.23
CA LYS A 99 24.37 8.91 -10.32
C LYS A 99 25.90 8.75 -10.23
N SER A 100 26.60 9.64 -9.52
CA SER A 100 28.02 9.52 -9.20
C SER A 100 28.36 8.31 -8.32
N SER A 101 27.37 7.74 -7.62
CA SER A 101 27.54 6.56 -6.76
C SER A 101 27.42 5.22 -7.51
N LEU A 102 27.28 5.26 -8.85
CA LEU A 102 27.15 4.06 -9.67
C LEU A 102 28.50 3.48 -10.07
N ASN A 103 28.56 2.15 -10.20
CA ASN A 103 29.70 1.46 -10.77
C ASN A 103 29.76 1.70 -12.29
N SER A 104 30.65 2.61 -12.70
CA SER A 104 30.79 3.10 -14.08
C SER A 104 31.06 2.04 -15.14
N LYS A 105 31.58 0.86 -14.76
CA LYS A 105 31.90 -0.22 -15.73
C LYS A 105 30.66 -0.86 -16.37
N ALA A 106 29.50 -0.80 -15.72
CA ALA A 106 28.27 -1.45 -16.20
C ALA A 106 27.39 -0.54 -17.06
N VAL A 107 27.77 0.74 -17.24
CA VAL A 107 26.89 1.79 -17.76
C VAL A 107 27.50 2.49 -18.98
N MET A 108 28.52 1.90 -19.61
CA MET A 108 29.41 2.67 -20.50
C MET A 108 28.70 3.37 -21.66
N ASP A 109 27.47 2.96 -22.03
CA ASP A 109 26.72 3.54 -23.14
C ASP A 109 25.24 3.89 -22.83
N ILE A 110 24.78 3.81 -21.57
CA ILE A 110 23.37 4.09 -21.21
C ILE A 110 23.26 5.43 -20.48
N PRO A 111 22.48 6.40 -20.97
CA PRO A 111 22.20 7.64 -20.25
C PRO A 111 21.58 7.38 -18.87
N VAL A 112 22.15 7.99 -17.83
CA VAL A 112 21.62 7.91 -16.46
C VAL A 112 21.21 9.28 -15.96
N TYR A 113 19.99 9.33 -15.43
CA TYR A 113 19.43 10.47 -14.74
C TYR A 113 19.16 10.11 -13.28
N ASP A 114 19.34 11.05 -12.38
CA ASP A 114 18.73 10.97 -11.06
C ASP A 114 17.33 11.62 -11.05
N TYR A 115 16.61 11.44 -9.95
CA TYR A 115 15.26 11.98 -9.79
C TYR A 115 15.20 13.50 -9.96
N ASN A 116 16.23 14.23 -9.54
CA ASN A 116 16.25 15.67 -9.63
C ASN A 116 16.43 16.11 -11.09
N ASP A 117 17.34 15.46 -11.83
CA ASP A 117 17.53 15.72 -13.27
C ASP A 117 16.18 15.65 -14.02
N ILE A 118 15.42 14.59 -13.83
CA ILE A 118 14.12 14.38 -14.52
C ILE A 118 13.10 15.43 -14.10
N THR A 119 12.98 15.71 -12.80
CA THR A 119 11.99 16.69 -12.34
C THR A 119 12.35 18.13 -12.67
N GLU A 120 13.64 18.47 -12.77
CA GLU A 120 14.10 19.79 -13.21
C GLU A 120 13.85 19.98 -14.71
N LEU A 121 14.28 19.02 -15.53
CA LEU A 121 14.02 19.02 -16.98
C LEU A 121 12.52 19.14 -17.28
N GLY A 122 11.68 18.43 -16.53
CA GLY A 122 10.24 18.52 -16.71
C GLY A 122 9.63 19.84 -16.23
N ARG A 123 10.18 20.46 -15.20
CA ARG A 123 9.76 21.81 -14.77
C ARG A 123 10.10 22.84 -15.85
N GLU A 124 11.30 22.76 -16.42
CA GLU A 124 11.74 23.63 -17.52
C GLU A 124 10.86 23.45 -18.76
N ASN A 125 10.62 22.19 -19.16
CA ASN A 125 9.73 21.86 -20.28
C ASN A 125 8.31 22.41 -20.07
N ARG A 126 7.74 22.23 -18.87
CA ARG A 126 6.42 22.79 -18.52
C ARG A 126 6.39 24.31 -18.56
N ASN A 127 7.41 24.97 -18.02
CA ASN A 127 7.50 26.42 -18.05
C ASN A 127 7.59 26.93 -19.50
N ALA A 128 8.40 26.29 -20.35
CA ALA A 128 8.51 26.63 -21.76
C ALA A 128 7.16 26.49 -22.50
N LEU A 129 6.37 25.46 -22.19
CA LEU A 129 5.01 25.27 -22.73
C LEU A 129 4.02 26.33 -22.24
N CYS A 130 4.10 26.75 -20.98
CA CYS A 130 3.26 27.83 -20.45
C CYS A 130 3.58 29.16 -21.13
N TYR A 131 4.85 29.52 -21.25
CA TYR A 131 5.28 30.76 -21.92
C TYR A 131 5.01 30.74 -23.42
N SER A 132 5.08 29.58 -24.09
CA SER A 132 4.69 29.46 -25.49
C SER A 132 3.16 29.55 -25.67
N SER A 133 2.37 29.04 -24.71
CA SER A 133 0.91 29.16 -24.75
C SER A 133 0.39 30.61 -24.60
N GLU A 134 1.14 31.49 -23.93
CA GLU A 134 0.83 32.93 -23.85
C GLU A 134 1.18 33.69 -25.16
N LEU A 135 2.00 33.10 -26.03
CA LEU A 135 2.45 33.69 -27.30
C LEU A 135 1.81 33.07 -28.55
N PHE A 136 1.10 31.94 -28.44
CA PHE A 136 0.56 31.19 -29.59
C PHE A 136 -0.94 30.88 -29.44
N GLU A 137 -1.79 31.82 -29.89
CA GLU A 137 -3.19 31.57 -30.29
C GLU A 137 -3.32 30.79 -31.61
N GLN A 138 -2.24 30.21 -32.15
CA GLN A 138 -2.23 29.53 -33.45
C GLN A 138 -1.67 28.10 -33.36
N GLY A 139 -2.52 27.15 -32.96
CA GLY A 139 -2.63 25.85 -33.63
C GLY A 139 -1.58 24.76 -33.39
N GLN A 140 -0.52 24.97 -32.61
CA GLN A 140 0.36 23.89 -32.16
C GLN A 140 0.43 23.85 -30.63
N GLN A 141 -0.65 23.37 -30.01
CA GLN A 141 -0.50 22.72 -28.72
C GLN A 141 0.54 21.61 -28.91
N GLY A 142 1.46 21.42 -27.96
CA GLY A 142 2.11 20.12 -27.82
C GLY A 142 1.00 19.11 -27.54
N VAL A 143 0.40 18.55 -28.59
CA VAL A 143 -0.73 17.62 -28.50
C VAL A 143 -0.14 16.33 -27.98
N PHE A 144 -0.02 16.23 -26.66
CA PHE A 144 0.09 14.94 -26.03
C PHE A 144 -1.24 14.24 -26.29
N GLU A 145 -1.17 13.03 -26.86
CA GLU A 145 -2.37 12.23 -27.08
C GLU A 145 -3.13 12.09 -25.75
N ALA A 146 -4.44 12.28 -25.82
CA ALA A 146 -5.29 12.21 -24.65
C ALA A 146 -5.32 10.77 -24.14
N ILE A 147 -4.89 10.57 -22.90
CA ILE A 147 -4.94 9.26 -22.24
C ILE A 147 -6.41 8.92 -21.94
N GLY A 148 -6.87 7.80 -22.49
CA GLY A 148 -8.20 7.25 -22.28
C GLY A 148 -8.26 6.32 -21.07
N PRO A 149 -9.47 6.10 -20.50
CA PRO A 149 -9.67 5.18 -19.39
C PRO A 149 -9.41 3.70 -19.77
N GLU A 150 -9.51 3.35 -21.06
CA GLU A 150 -9.27 1.99 -21.55
C GLU A 150 -7.80 1.70 -21.87
N ASP A 151 -6.94 2.72 -21.85
CA ASP A 151 -5.52 2.56 -22.13
C ASP A 151 -4.86 1.77 -21.00
N VAL A 152 -3.87 0.96 -21.36
CA VAL A 152 -3.13 0.16 -20.38
C VAL A 152 -2.28 1.10 -19.54
N ALA A 153 -2.53 1.12 -18.24
CA ALA A 153 -1.80 1.96 -17.30
C ALA A 153 -0.55 1.23 -16.78
N THR A 154 -0.67 -0.08 -16.53
CA THR A 154 0.39 -0.82 -15.86
C THR A 154 0.35 -2.34 -16.11
N LEU A 155 1.55 -2.94 -16.05
CA LEU A 155 1.72 -4.38 -15.94
C LEU A 155 2.13 -4.76 -14.52
N ILE A 156 1.35 -5.62 -13.88
CA ILE A 156 1.68 -6.21 -12.57
C ILE A 156 2.02 -7.68 -12.76
N TYR A 157 3.22 -8.08 -12.36
CA TYR A 157 3.68 -9.45 -12.51
C TYR A 157 3.33 -10.33 -11.32
N THR A 158 2.79 -11.51 -11.62
CA THR A 158 2.43 -12.54 -10.64
C THR A 158 3.21 -13.82 -10.89
N SER A 159 3.50 -14.59 -9.82
CA SER A 159 4.08 -15.92 -9.92
C SER A 159 3.04 -16.85 -10.58
N GLY A 160 3.11 -16.99 -11.90
CA GLY A 160 2.23 -17.90 -12.61
C GLY A 160 2.43 -19.35 -12.15
N THR A 161 1.44 -20.20 -12.39
CA THR A 161 1.46 -21.64 -12.04
C THR A 161 2.64 -22.43 -12.64
N GLY A 162 3.31 -21.90 -13.66
CA GLY A 162 4.47 -22.52 -14.32
C GLY A 162 5.83 -21.94 -13.93
N GLY A 163 5.92 -21.11 -12.88
CA GLY A 163 7.17 -20.48 -12.44
C GLY A 163 7.61 -19.26 -13.27
N THR A 164 7.10 -19.09 -14.50
CA THR A 164 7.31 -17.89 -15.31
C THR A 164 6.37 -16.75 -14.86
N PRO A 165 6.89 -15.54 -14.56
CA PRO A 165 6.07 -14.39 -14.22
C PRO A 165 5.09 -14.03 -15.35
N LYS A 166 3.81 -13.82 -15.02
CA LYS A 166 2.79 -13.36 -15.98
C LYS A 166 2.44 -11.90 -15.71
N GLY A 167 2.52 -11.06 -16.74
CA GLY A 167 2.15 -9.64 -16.68
C GLY A 167 0.64 -9.45 -16.81
N VAL A 168 -0.01 -9.07 -15.72
CA VAL A 168 -1.43 -8.71 -15.70
C VAL A 168 -1.56 -7.26 -16.19
N MET A 169 -2.23 -7.08 -17.32
CA MET A 169 -2.54 -5.75 -17.87
C MET A 169 -3.69 -5.11 -17.09
N LEU A 170 -3.46 -3.94 -16.50
CA LEU A 170 -4.49 -3.13 -15.87
C LEU A 170 -4.61 -1.79 -16.59
N THR A 171 -5.84 -1.46 -16.96
CA THR A 171 -6.19 -0.16 -17.57
C THR A 171 -6.35 0.92 -16.51
N HIS A 172 -6.35 2.19 -16.93
CA HIS A 172 -6.68 3.31 -16.05
C HIS A 172 -8.04 3.13 -15.38
N ARG A 173 -9.06 2.63 -16.10
CA ARG A 173 -10.39 2.33 -15.56
C ARG A 173 -10.35 1.26 -14.48
N ASN A 174 -9.49 0.24 -14.60
CA ASN A 174 -9.35 -0.77 -13.54
C ASN A 174 -8.84 -0.16 -12.24
N LEU A 175 -7.85 0.73 -12.31
CA LEU A 175 -7.28 1.41 -11.15
C LEU A 175 -8.29 2.40 -10.54
N LEU A 176 -8.96 3.21 -11.38
CA LEU A 176 -9.99 4.16 -10.95
C LEU A 176 -11.18 3.47 -10.29
N HIS A 177 -11.57 2.28 -10.77
CA HIS A 177 -12.62 1.50 -10.13
C HIS A 177 -12.27 1.16 -8.67
N GLN A 178 -11.02 0.80 -8.36
CA GLN A 178 -10.63 0.54 -6.97
C GLN A 178 -10.71 1.80 -6.11
N ILE A 179 -10.23 2.94 -6.63
CA ILE A 179 -10.27 4.24 -5.93
C ILE A 179 -11.72 4.61 -5.58
N ASN A 180 -12.65 4.45 -6.51
CA ASN A 180 -14.05 4.84 -6.31
C ASN A 180 -14.82 3.96 -5.31
N ASN A 181 -14.35 2.74 -5.03
CA ASN A 181 -15.06 1.79 -4.16
C ASN A 181 -14.37 1.61 -2.78
N LEU A 182 -13.13 2.05 -2.62
CA LEU A 182 -12.41 1.95 -1.33
C LEU A 182 -13.03 2.79 -0.20
N TRP A 183 -13.78 3.84 -0.56
CA TRP A 183 -14.45 4.72 0.41
C TRP A 183 -15.37 3.97 1.39
N ASP A 184 -16.06 2.93 0.91
CA ASP A 184 -17.00 2.15 1.72
C ASP A 184 -16.31 1.38 2.86
N ILE A 185 -15.01 1.12 2.71
CA ILE A 185 -14.20 0.38 3.68
C ILE A 185 -13.38 1.36 4.53
N VAL A 186 -12.92 2.45 3.93
CA VAL A 186 -12.06 3.45 4.58
C VAL A 186 -12.64 4.83 4.33
N PRO A 187 -13.58 5.30 5.17
CA PRO A 187 -14.17 6.64 5.05
C PRO A 187 -13.20 7.70 5.60
N ALA A 188 -12.00 7.76 5.04
CA ALA A 188 -10.94 8.65 5.46
C ALA A 188 -11.13 10.05 4.87
N VAL A 189 -10.87 11.07 5.66
CA VAL A 189 -11.13 12.48 5.30
C VAL A 189 -9.84 13.30 5.31
N PRO A 190 -9.79 14.46 4.62
CA PRO A 190 -8.67 15.39 4.76
C PRO A 190 -8.34 15.66 6.23
N GLY A 191 -7.05 15.59 6.57
CA GLY A 191 -6.56 15.67 7.96
C GLY A 191 -6.30 14.30 8.61
N ASP A 192 -6.81 13.21 8.04
CA ASP A 192 -6.40 11.87 8.43
C ASP A 192 -4.95 11.58 8.04
N ARG A 193 -4.41 10.52 8.65
CA ARG A 193 -3.05 10.04 8.43
C ARG A 193 -3.10 8.56 8.13
N PHE A 194 -2.51 8.16 7.03
CA PHE A 194 -2.37 6.78 6.61
C PHE A 194 -0.91 6.36 6.70
N LEU A 195 -0.65 5.18 7.28
CA LEU A 195 0.69 4.60 7.34
C LEU A 195 0.84 3.53 6.24
N SER A 196 1.52 3.89 5.16
CA SER A 196 1.85 3.05 4.01
C SER A 196 3.11 2.23 4.29
N MET A 197 3.06 0.92 4.02
CA MET A 197 4.19 0.01 4.30
C MET A 197 4.28 -1.17 3.33
N LEU A 198 3.17 -1.54 2.70
CA LEU A 198 3.15 -2.71 1.83
C LEU A 198 3.85 -2.35 0.52
N PRO A 199 4.21 -3.32 -0.32
CA PRO A 199 4.90 -3.01 -1.56
C PRO A 199 3.91 -2.45 -2.60
N PRO A 200 4.13 -1.23 -3.14
CA PRO A 200 3.18 -0.58 -4.05
C PRO A 200 3.22 -1.13 -5.48
N TRP A 201 4.19 -1.99 -5.79
CA TRP A 201 4.16 -2.81 -7.00
C TRP A 201 3.12 -3.96 -6.93
N HIS A 202 2.46 -4.16 -5.79
CA HIS A 202 1.24 -4.96 -5.67
C HIS A 202 -0.01 -4.09 -5.78
N ALA A 203 -1.05 -4.58 -6.47
CA ALA A 203 -2.30 -3.86 -6.68
C ALA A 203 -3.00 -3.40 -5.38
N TYR A 204 -2.84 -4.16 -4.28
CA TYR A 204 -3.54 -3.87 -3.03
C TYR A 204 -3.05 -2.57 -2.36
N GLU A 205 -1.74 -2.44 -2.14
CA GLU A 205 -1.18 -1.19 -1.60
C GLU A 205 -1.34 -0.06 -2.60
N ARG A 206 -1.07 -0.31 -3.88
CA ARG A 206 -1.15 0.72 -4.92
C ARG A 206 -2.51 1.40 -4.99
N SER A 207 -3.59 0.60 -4.96
CA SER A 207 -4.95 1.12 -4.95
C SER A 207 -5.24 1.95 -3.70
N THR A 208 -4.70 1.51 -2.56
CA THR A 208 -4.80 2.22 -1.29
C THR A 208 -4.11 3.57 -1.36
N GLU A 209 -2.85 3.63 -1.82
CA GLU A 209 -2.12 4.90 -1.91
C GLU A 209 -2.82 5.89 -2.84
N TYR A 210 -3.38 5.41 -3.96
CA TYR A 210 -4.16 6.27 -4.85
C TYR A 210 -5.44 6.79 -4.20
N PHE A 211 -6.15 5.93 -3.47
CA PHE A 211 -7.31 6.34 -2.70
C PHE A 211 -6.95 7.42 -1.67
N ILE A 212 -5.89 7.20 -0.89
CA ILE A 212 -5.41 8.15 0.11
C ILE A 212 -4.99 9.47 -0.55
N PHE A 213 -4.27 9.41 -1.66
CA PHE A 213 -3.81 10.56 -2.43
C PHE A 213 -4.98 11.40 -2.99
N THR A 214 -5.98 10.75 -3.58
CA THR A 214 -7.14 11.43 -4.19
C THR A 214 -8.05 12.12 -3.17
N HIS A 215 -8.04 11.68 -1.91
CA HIS A 215 -8.80 12.29 -0.82
C HIS A 215 -8.02 13.34 -0.02
N GLY A 216 -6.81 13.70 -0.44
CA GLY A 216 -5.99 14.71 0.24
C GLY A 216 -5.56 14.30 1.65
N ILE A 217 -5.41 13.00 1.89
CA ILE A 217 -5.00 12.43 3.18
C ILE A 217 -3.48 12.41 3.26
N GLN A 218 -2.94 12.63 4.46
CA GLN A 218 -1.50 12.55 4.67
C GLN A 218 -1.05 11.08 4.65
N GLN A 219 -0.15 10.75 3.72
CA GLN A 219 0.48 9.43 3.65
C GLN A 219 1.88 9.47 4.28
N VAL A 220 2.14 8.56 5.21
CA VAL A 220 3.43 8.35 5.87
C VAL A 220 3.97 7.00 5.41
N TYR A 221 5.20 6.97 4.91
CA TYR A 221 5.85 5.76 4.43
C TYR A 221 6.69 5.13 5.55
N THR A 222 6.56 3.83 5.76
CA THR A 222 7.34 3.07 6.74
C THR A 222 7.80 1.73 6.18
N THR A 223 8.54 0.97 6.98
CA THR A 223 8.94 -0.40 6.69
C THR A 223 8.62 -1.28 7.89
N VAL A 224 8.58 -2.61 7.70
CA VAL A 224 8.37 -3.57 8.80
C VAL A 224 9.35 -3.35 9.96
N LYS A 225 10.60 -2.94 9.66
CA LYS A 225 11.63 -2.66 10.67
C LYS A 225 11.29 -1.45 11.56
N HIS A 226 10.71 -0.41 10.96
CA HIS A 226 10.43 0.86 11.62
C HIS A 226 8.98 0.99 12.10
N LEU A 227 8.10 0.06 11.70
CA LEU A 227 6.67 0.06 11.94
C LEU A 227 6.28 0.45 13.37
N LYS A 228 6.85 -0.21 14.39
CA LYS A 228 6.49 0.07 15.79
C LYS A 228 6.84 1.49 16.21
N ALA A 229 7.99 2.00 15.81
CA ALA A 229 8.43 3.34 16.17
C ALA A 229 7.58 4.39 15.44
N ASP A 230 7.30 4.16 14.15
CA ASP A 230 6.56 5.10 13.32
C ASP A 230 5.08 5.14 13.69
N LEU A 231 4.49 4.00 14.06
CA LEU A 231 3.17 3.93 14.67
C LEU A 231 3.06 4.81 15.92
N GLN A 232 4.07 4.73 16.81
CA GLN A 232 4.09 5.53 18.03
C GLN A 232 4.32 7.02 17.75
N HIS A 233 5.19 7.34 16.80
CA HIS A 233 5.58 8.71 16.49
C HIS A 233 4.49 9.46 15.69
N HIS A 234 3.96 8.84 14.63
CA HIS A 234 3.02 9.48 13.71
C HIS A 234 1.55 9.30 14.10
N GLN A 235 1.24 8.32 14.95
CA GLN A 235 -0.11 8.00 15.41
C GLN A 235 -1.14 8.03 14.26
N PRO A 236 -1.03 7.14 13.26
CA PRO A 236 -1.90 7.21 12.09
C PRO A 236 -3.36 6.96 12.45
N HIS A 237 -4.27 7.48 11.64
CA HIS A 237 -5.69 7.18 11.78
C HIS A 237 -6.01 5.81 11.17
N TYR A 238 -5.39 5.50 10.04
CA TYR A 238 -5.61 4.26 9.31
C TYR A 238 -4.30 3.53 9.04
N ILE A 239 -4.39 2.20 9.09
CA ILE A 239 -3.37 1.31 8.53
C ILE A 239 -4.07 0.26 7.67
N ILE A 240 -3.58 0.06 6.46
CA ILE A 240 -3.99 -1.05 5.59
C ILE A 240 -2.80 -1.98 5.52
N SER A 241 -3.03 -3.25 5.85
CA SER A 241 -1.94 -4.21 5.96
C SER A 241 -2.41 -5.64 5.70
N VAL A 242 -1.48 -6.58 5.89
CA VAL A 242 -1.69 -8.02 5.72
C VAL A 242 -1.79 -8.72 7.07
N PRO A 243 -2.39 -9.94 7.15
CA PRO A 243 -2.56 -10.69 8.40
C PRO A 243 -1.31 -10.76 9.28
N LEU A 244 -0.14 -10.99 8.67
CA LEU A 244 1.14 -11.12 9.37
C LEU A 244 1.48 -9.89 10.24
N VAL A 245 1.09 -8.69 9.82
CA VAL A 245 1.34 -7.46 10.58
C VAL A 245 0.48 -7.44 11.85
N TYR A 246 -0.80 -7.79 11.73
CA TYR A 246 -1.71 -7.90 12.88
C TYR A 246 -1.30 -9.02 13.83
N GLU A 247 -0.84 -10.17 13.32
CA GLU A 247 -0.25 -11.24 14.13
C GLU A 247 1.00 -10.78 14.89
N THR A 248 1.83 -9.96 14.26
CA THR A 248 3.04 -9.38 14.88
C THR A 248 2.67 -8.38 15.99
N LEU A 249 1.69 -7.50 15.74
CA LEU A 249 1.17 -6.56 16.74
C LEU A 249 0.56 -7.33 17.93
N TYR A 250 -0.30 -8.31 17.65
CA TYR A 250 -0.89 -9.19 18.65
C TYR A 250 0.18 -9.88 19.51
N SER A 251 1.18 -10.50 18.88
CA SER A 251 2.28 -11.18 19.58
C SER A 251 3.08 -10.23 20.47
N SER A 252 3.30 -8.99 20.00
CA SER A 252 3.97 -7.93 20.78
C SER A 252 3.18 -7.56 22.04
N ILE A 253 1.85 -7.44 21.93
CA ILE A 253 0.93 -7.16 23.04
C ILE A 253 0.94 -8.33 24.03
N GLN A 254 0.81 -9.56 23.55
CA GLN A 254 0.85 -10.77 24.38
C GLN A 254 2.15 -10.88 25.17
N ARG A 255 3.29 -10.54 24.56
CA ARG A 255 4.59 -10.49 25.23
C ARG A 255 4.63 -9.42 26.32
N GLN A 256 4.07 -8.23 26.06
CA GLN A 256 4.01 -7.14 27.05
C GLN A 256 3.12 -7.50 28.25
N ILE A 257 1.97 -8.15 28.01
CA ILE A 257 1.09 -8.66 29.08
C ILE A 257 1.81 -9.74 29.88
N SER A 258 2.49 -10.66 29.20
CA SER A 258 3.20 -11.78 29.83
C SER A 258 4.37 -11.33 30.70
N ALA A 259 5.04 -10.23 30.34
CA ALA A 259 6.12 -9.63 31.11
C ALA A 259 5.64 -8.75 32.29
N SER A 260 4.34 -8.53 32.44
CA SER A 260 3.78 -7.75 33.54
C SER A 260 3.76 -8.54 34.87
N PRO A 261 3.75 -7.87 36.04
CA PRO A 261 3.66 -8.54 37.34
C PRO A 261 2.47 -9.53 37.43
N PRO A 262 2.58 -10.64 38.18
CA PRO A 262 1.58 -11.72 38.18
C PRO A 262 0.14 -11.24 38.41
N ALA A 263 -0.08 -10.36 39.39
CA ALA A 263 -1.41 -9.82 39.66
C ALA A 263 -1.98 -9.05 38.45
N ARG A 264 -1.16 -8.19 37.82
CA ARG A 264 -1.56 -7.40 36.65
C ARG A 264 -1.83 -8.30 35.43
N LYS A 265 -1.00 -9.31 35.21
CA LYS A 265 -1.17 -10.29 34.14
C LYS A 265 -2.48 -11.05 34.30
N THR A 266 -2.77 -11.56 35.50
CA THR A 266 -4.01 -12.31 35.78
C THR A 266 -5.24 -11.44 35.56
N VAL A 267 -5.24 -10.20 36.05
CA VAL A 267 -6.34 -9.25 35.84
C VAL A 267 -6.54 -8.95 34.35
N ALA A 268 -5.45 -8.67 33.61
CA ALA A 268 -5.53 -8.38 32.18
C ALA A 268 -6.11 -9.56 31.38
N LEU A 269 -5.63 -10.78 31.61
CA LEU A 269 -6.11 -11.97 30.93
C LEU A 269 -7.59 -12.29 31.26
N ALA A 270 -8.00 -12.10 32.52
CA ALA A 270 -9.39 -12.28 32.91
C ALA A 270 -10.31 -11.27 32.21
N LEU A 271 -9.91 -9.99 32.17
CA LEU A 271 -10.66 -8.92 31.51
C LEU A 271 -10.75 -9.12 29.99
N ILE A 272 -9.67 -9.60 29.35
CA ILE A 272 -9.68 -9.95 27.92
C ILE A 272 -10.66 -11.09 27.66
N LYS A 273 -10.63 -12.15 28.48
CA LYS A 273 -11.55 -13.29 28.34
C LYS A 273 -13.01 -12.87 28.51
N ILE A 274 -13.31 -12.02 29.49
CA ILE A 274 -14.65 -11.44 29.70
C ILE A 274 -15.08 -10.66 28.47
N SER A 275 -14.19 -9.85 27.91
CA SER A 275 -14.51 -9.01 26.77
C SER A 275 -14.73 -9.81 25.48
N LEU A 276 -13.99 -10.92 25.28
CA LEU A 276 -14.26 -11.87 24.19
C LEU A 276 -15.65 -12.49 24.30
N LEU A 277 -16.06 -12.92 25.50
CA LEU A 277 -17.40 -13.47 25.75
C LEU A 277 -18.50 -12.42 25.55
N PHE A 278 -18.23 -11.17 25.98
CA PHE A 278 -19.13 -10.06 25.74
C PHE A 278 -19.33 -9.81 24.24
N MET A 279 -18.25 -9.76 23.45
CA MET A 279 -18.33 -9.53 22.00
C MET A 279 -19.04 -10.67 21.26
N GLU A 280 -18.82 -11.92 21.66
CA GLU A 280 -19.54 -13.06 21.09
C GLU A 280 -21.05 -12.97 21.36
N ALA A 281 -21.44 -12.63 22.60
CA ALA A 281 -22.84 -12.38 22.94
C ALA A 281 -23.41 -11.16 22.18
N LYS A 282 -22.61 -10.10 22.02
CA LYS A 282 -22.96 -8.90 21.26
C LYS A 282 -23.33 -9.22 19.82
N LYS A 283 -22.48 -9.96 19.12
CA LYS A 283 -22.75 -10.37 17.73
C LYS A 283 -24.06 -11.13 17.58
N ILE A 284 -24.34 -12.04 18.50
CA ILE A 284 -25.54 -12.88 18.45
C ILE A 284 -26.80 -12.01 18.55
N TYR A 285 -26.85 -11.08 19.52
CA TYR A 285 -28.04 -10.25 19.69
C TYR A 285 -28.13 -9.12 18.64
N GLU A 286 -27.02 -8.65 18.08
CA GLU A 286 -27.02 -7.67 16.96
C GLU A 286 -27.30 -8.33 15.61
N GLY A 287 -27.29 -9.66 15.55
CA GLY A 287 -27.55 -10.40 14.31
C GLY A 287 -26.40 -10.37 13.31
N THR A 288 -25.18 -10.07 13.76
CA THR A 288 -23.97 -9.98 12.91
C THR A 288 -23.18 -11.29 12.85
N VAL A 289 -23.67 -12.36 13.48
CA VAL A 289 -23.06 -13.70 13.38
C VAL A 289 -23.36 -14.31 12.02
N LEU A 290 -22.31 -14.57 11.25
CA LEU A 290 -22.38 -15.40 10.05
C LEU A 290 -22.46 -16.88 10.45
N SER A 291 -23.54 -17.55 10.09
CA SER A 291 -23.69 -19.00 10.27
C SER A 291 -23.33 -19.72 8.98
N ASN A 292 -22.40 -20.68 9.08
CA ASN A 292 -22.10 -21.61 7.98
C ASN A 292 -23.08 -22.80 7.92
N SER A 293 -24.15 -22.78 8.74
CA SER A 293 -25.12 -23.87 8.76
C SER A 293 -26.11 -23.73 7.60
N PRO A 294 -26.27 -24.77 6.75
CA PRO A 294 -27.20 -24.74 5.62
C PRO A 294 -28.67 -24.74 6.05
N VAL A 295 -28.95 -25.11 7.30
CA VAL A 295 -30.30 -25.16 7.87
C VAL A 295 -30.56 -23.86 8.64
N LYS A 296 -31.56 -23.11 8.19
CA LYS A 296 -32.05 -21.95 8.94
C LYS A 296 -32.63 -22.43 10.27
N PRO A 297 -32.14 -21.93 11.42
CA PRO A 297 -32.70 -22.30 12.71
C PRO A 297 -34.18 -21.90 12.80
N SER A 298 -34.94 -22.58 13.66
CA SER A 298 -36.33 -22.18 13.93
C SER A 298 -36.38 -20.80 14.58
N PHE A 299 -37.49 -20.08 14.38
CA PHE A 299 -37.71 -18.76 14.98
C PHE A 299 -37.55 -18.78 16.51
N ILE A 300 -38.05 -19.83 17.17
CA ILE A 300 -37.96 -19.99 18.63
C ILE A 300 -36.50 -20.15 19.06
N PHE A 301 -35.69 -20.91 18.32
CA PHE A 301 -34.27 -21.08 18.59
C PHE A 301 -33.51 -19.75 18.45
N TYR A 302 -33.82 -18.96 17.41
CA TYR A 302 -33.24 -17.63 17.23
C TYR A 302 -33.62 -16.69 18.39
N MET A 303 -34.91 -16.65 18.75
CA MET A 303 -35.41 -15.82 19.85
C MET A 303 -34.77 -16.17 21.19
N PHE A 304 -34.61 -17.47 21.49
CA PHE A 304 -33.94 -17.91 22.72
C PHE A 304 -32.47 -17.49 22.76
N ASN A 305 -31.72 -17.71 21.67
CA ASN A 305 -30.32 -17.31 21.58
C ASN A 305 -30.15 -15.79 21.66
N TYR A 306 -31.00 -15.03 20.97
CA TYR A 306 -31.05 -13.57 21.05
C TYR A 306 -31.23 -13.10 22.50
N LEU A 307 -32.25 -13.63 23.20
CA LEU A 307 -32.55 -13.20 24.56
C LEU A 307 -31.43 -13.58 25.54
N ARG A 308 -30.92 -14.81 25.44
CA ARG A 308 -29.79 -15.27 26.25
C ARG A 308 -28.56 -14.41 26.01
N ALA A 309 -28.21 -14.16 24.75
CA ALA A 309 -27.05 -13.36 24.39
C ALA A 309 -27.18 -11.91 24.89
N ARG A 310 -28.37 -11.32 24.79
CA ARG A 310 -28.66 -9.98 25.32
C ARG A 310 -28.50 -9.91 26.84
N ILE A 311 -28.96 -10.93 27.58
CA ILE A 311 -28.77 -11.00 29.05
C ILE A 311 -27.28 -11.14 29.39
N VAL A 312 -26.56 -12.05 28.72
CA VAL A 312 -25.12 -12.25 28.95
C VAL A 312 -24.35 -10.96 28.65
N ALA A 313 -24.62 -10.31 27.51
CA ALA A 313 -23.98 -9.05 27.15
C ALA A 313 -24.28 -7.95 28.19
N ALA A 314 -25.52 -7.83 28.66
CA ALA A 314 -25.88 -6.86 29.69
C ALA A 314 -25.14 -7.08 31.02
N LEU A 315 -24.97 -8.35 31.44
CA LEU A 315 -24.22 -8.70 32.65
C LEU A 315 -22.72 -8.46 32.51
N LEU A 316 -22.14 -8.71 31.35
CA LEU A 316 -20.70 -8.54 31.10
C LEU A 316 -20.32 -7.11 30.74
N TRP A 317 -21.27 -6.26 30.34
CA TRP A 317 -21.04 -4.89 29.90
C TRP A 317 -20.22 -4.03 30.88
N PRO A 318 -20.51 -4.01 32.20
CA PRO A 318 -19.70 -3.23 33.15
C PRO A 318 -18.24 -3.70 33.23
N LEU A 319 -18.02 -5.02 33.16
CA LEU A 319 -16.67 -5.61 33.21
C LEU A 319 -15.91 -5.39 31.90
N HIS A 320 -16.60 -5.40 30.77
CA HIS A 320 -16.02 -5.03 29.48
C HIS A 320 -15.60 -3.54 29.45
N ASN A 321 -16.41 -2.63 29.99
CA ASN A 321 -16.01 -1.23 30.15
C ASN A 321 -14.81 -1.06 31.08
N LEU A 322 -14.73 -1.87 32.14
CA LEU A 322 -13.54 -1.91 32.99
C LEU A 322 -12.29 -2.37 32.21
N ALA A 323 -12.44 -3.38 31.34
CA ALA A 323 -11.39 -3.83 30.43
C ALA A 323 -10.94 -2.73 29.46
N LYS A 324 -11.88 -1.97 28.89
CA LYS A 324 -11.58 -0.80 28.04
C LYS A 324 -10.70 0.22 28.76
N MET A 325 -11.05 0.55 29.99
CA MET A 325 -10.33 1.55 30.78
C MET A 325 -8.93 1.06 31.21
N LEU A 326 -8.81 -0.19 31.68
CA LEU A 326 -7.58 -0.69 32.31
C LEU A 326 -6.61 -1.37 31.36
N VAL A 327 -7.12 -1.99 30.30
CA VAL A 327 -6.35 -2.82 29.36
C VAL A 327 -6.28 -2.15 28.00
N TYR A 328 -7.41 -1.98 27.32
CA TYR A 328 -7.43 -1.59 25.91
C TYR A 328 -6.99 -0.15 25.67
N LYS A 329 -7.31 0.80 26.56
CA LYS A 329 -6.78 2.18 26.48
C LYS A 329 -5.25 2.21 26.44
N LYS A 330 -4.60 1.33 27.21
CA LYS A 330 -3.13 1.24 27.24
C LYS A 330 -2.59 0.56 25.98
N ILE A 331 -3.25 -0.49 25.51
CA ILE A 331 -2.87 -1.18 24.27
C ILE A 331 -3.00 -0.23 23.08
N HIS A 332 -4.14 0.44 22.94
CA HIS A 332 -4.40 1.45 21.91
C HIS A 332 -3.33 2.56 21.91
N SER A 333 -3.01 3.12 23.08
CA SER A 333 -1.93 4.12 23.18
C SER A 333 -0.54 3.58 22.79
N SER A 334 -0.32 2.27 22.91
CA SER A 334 0.94 1.63 22.54
C SER A 334 1.03 1.27 21.06
N ILE A 335 -0.09 0.96 20.41
CA ILE A 335 -0.20 0.63 18.98
C ILE A 335 -0.24 1.91 18.17
N GLY A 336 -0.96 2.94 18.64
CA GLY A 336 -0.96 4.26 18.04
C GLY A 336 -1.79 4.43 16.77
N ILE A 337 -2.65 3.48 16.41
CA ILE A 337 -3.65 3.73 15.36
C ILE A 337 -4.88 4.38 16.06
N SER A 338 -5.71 5.18 15.38
CA SER A 338 -6.82 5.89 16.07
C SER A 338 -8.20 5.76 15.44
N LYS A 339 -8.33 5.26 14.20
CA LYS A 339 -9.61 4.92 13.58
C LYS A 339 -9.72 3.43 13.28
N ALA A 340 -8.98 2.93 12.29
CA ALA A 340 -9.13 1.54 11.84
C ALA A 340 -7.84 0.89 11.34
N GLY A 341 -7.74 -0.43 11.55
CA GLY A 341 -6.76 -1.29 10.93
C GLY A 341 -7.44 -2.28 9.98
N ILE A 342 -7.14 -2.18 8.69
CA ILE A 342 -7.72 -3.01 7.65
C ILE A 342 -6.74 -4.14 7.29
N SER A 343 -7.21 -5.39 7.35
CA SER A 343 -6.44 -6.57 6.98
C SER A 343 -6.93 -7.13 5.64
N GLY A 344 -6.03 -7.31 4.68
CA GLY A 344 -6.35 -7.90 3.37
C GLY A 344 -5.21 -8.72 2.78
N GLY A 345 -5.41 -9.23 1.56
CA GLY A 345 -4.42 -10.09 0.87
C GLY A 345 -4.28 -11.51 1.43
N GLY A 346 -5.08 -11.88 2.44
CA GLY A 346 -5.12 -13.22 3.03
C GLY A 346 -6.11 -13.32 4.18
N SER A 347 -6.35 -14.54 4.68
CA SER A 347 -7.23 -14.75 5.84
C SER A 347 -6.54 -14.37 7.14
N LEU A 348 -7.16 -13.50 7.94
CA LEU A 348 -6.70 -13.20 9.29
C LEU A 348 -7.03 -14.37 10.23
N PRO A 349 -6.08 -14.86 11.05
CA PRO A 349 -6.39 -15.92 12.01
C PRO A 349 -7.50 -15.49 12.99
N MET A 350 -8.49 -16.35 13.18
CA MET A 350 -9.69 -16.08 13.99
C MET A 350 -9.40 -15.57 15.40
N HIS A 351 -8.30 -16.01 16.02
CA HIS A 351 -7.93 -15.56 17.37
C HIS A 351 -7.37 -14.12 17.39
N VAL A 352 -6.75 -13.69 16.30
CA VAL A 352 -6.25 -12.31 16.12
C VAL A 352 -7.42 -11.38 15.78
N ASP A 353 -8.29 -11.83 14.87
CA ASP A 353 -9.52 -11.13 14.50
C ASP A 353 -10.39 -10.82 15.74
N LYS A 354 -10.72 -11.86 16.51
CA LYS A 354 -11.46 -11.72 17.78
C LYS A 354 -10.76 -10.82 18.80
N PHE A 355 -9.42 -10.77 18.79
CA PHE A 355 -8.70 -9.92 19.74
C PHE A 355 -8.86 -8.44 19.40
N PHE A 356 -8.64 -8.05 18.14
CA PHE A 356 -8.77 -6.65 17.71
C PHE A 356 -10.21 -6.17 17.66
N GLU A 357 -11.16 -7.04 17.40
CA GLU A 357 -12.58 -6.68 17.46
C GLU A 357 -13.02 -6.21 18.85
N VAL A 358 -12.48 -6.81 19.90
CA VAL A 358 -12.81 -6.46 21.29
C VAL A 358 -12.30 -5.06 21.68
N GLU A 359 -11.33 -4.53 20.93
CA GLU A 359 -10.78 -3.20 21.12
C GLU A 359 -11.68 -2.08 20.55
N ASP A 360 -12.83 -2.42 19.93
CA ASP A 360 -13.75 -1.47 19.26
C ASP A 360 -13.06 -0.64 18.15
N TRP A 361 -12.08 -1.21 17.45
CA TRP A 361 -11.69 -0.68 16.14
C TRP A 361 -12.88 -0.88 15.20
N GLN A 362 -13.39 0.21 14.63
CA GLN A 362 -14.38 0.12 13.55
C GLN A 362 -13.74 -0.30 12.25
#